data_AF-A0A430Q008-F1
#
_entry.id   AF-A0A430Q008-F1
#
_cell.length_a   1.000
_cell.length_b   1.000
_cell.length_c   1.000
_cell.angle_alpha   90.00
_cell.angle_beta   90.00
_cell.angle_gamma   90.00
#
_symmetry.space_group_name_H-M   'P 1'
#
loop_
_entity.id
_entity.type
_entity.pdbx_description
1 polymer ?
#
loop_
_entity_poly.entity_id
_entity_poly.type
_entity_poly.pdbx_seq_one_letter_code
_entity_poly.pdbx_strand_id
1 'polypeptide(L)' 'SLLELHEVASRNNDPGLTDFIESEFLHEQEDAIKQFADYLTETQRVGKGLGEYLFDKLTLNE' A
#
# COMPACT_ATOMS: atom_id res chain seq x y z
N SER A 1 2.98 -10.37 9.01
CA SER A 1 3.22 -9.00 8.49
C SER A 1 4.64 -8.89 7.97
N LEU A 2 4.93 -8.02 6.99
CA LEU A 2 6.31 -7.74 6.55
C LEU A 2 7.17 -7.21 7.71
N LEU A 3 6.57 -6.44 8.61
CA LEU A 3 7.23 -5.96 9.83
C LEU A 3 7.63 -7.09 10.79
N GLU A 4 6.84 -8.16 10.89
CA GLU A 4 7.19 -9.31 11.73
C GLU A 4 8.36 -10.10 11.11
N LEU A 5 8.42 -10.21 9.78
CA LEU A 5 9.54 -10.84 9.09
C LEU A 5 10.81 -10.00 9.24
N HIS A 6 10.70 -8.69 9.10
CA HIS A 6 11.78 -7.73 9.37
C HIS A 6 12.29 -7.85 10.81
N GLU A 7 11.39 -7.95 11.78
CA GLU A 7 11.76 -8.12 13.19
C GLU A 7 12.51 -9.44 13.42
N VAL A 8 12.10 -10.53 12.76
CA VAL A 8 12.84 -11.81 12.80
C VAL A 8 14.24 -11.67 12.20
N ALA A 9 14.40 -11.00 11.06
CA ALA A 9 15.71 -10.76 10.44
C ALA A 9 16.62 -9.93 11.35
N SER A 10 16.09 -8.86 11.93
CA SER A 10 16.79 -7.98 12.86
C SER A 10 17.24 -8.72 14.13
N ARG A 11 16.35 -9.51 14.75
CA ARG A 11 16.68 -10.32 15.95
C ARG A 11 17.77 -11.35 15.71
N ASN A 12 17.89 -11.85 14.47
CA ASN A 12 18.93 -12.81 14.09
C ASN A 12 20.22 -12.14 13.57
N ASN A 13 20.31 -10.81 13.61
CA ASN A 13 21.43 -10.03 13.06
C ASN A 13 21.73 -10.35 11.59
N ASP A 14 20.69 -10.47 10.77
CA ASP A 14 20.81 -10.62 9.31
C ASP A 14 20.58 -9.27 8.61
N PRO A 15 21.62 -8.45 8.42
CA PRO A 15 21.46 -7.13 7.79
C PRO A 15 21.07 -7.23 6.32
N GLY A 16 21.43 -8.31 5.61
CA GLY A 16 21.09 -8.46 4.20
C GLY A 16 19.60 -8.71 4.00
N LEU A 17 19.00 -9.57 4.84
CA LEU A 17 17.56 -9.80 4.80
C LEU A 17 16.79 -8.58 5.32
N THR A 18 17.30 -7.88 6.34
CA THR A 18 16.67 -6.67 6.87
C THR A 18 16.58 -5.58 5.79
N ASP A 19 17.70 -5.28 5.11
CA ASP A 19 17.78 -4.29 4.03
C ASP A 19 16.87 -4.67 2.85
N PHE A 20 16.88 -5.94 2.43
CA PHE A 20 16.01 -6.44 1.36
C PHE A 20 14.52 -6.25 1.66
N ILE A 21 14.09 -6.50 2.91
CA ILE A 21 12.68 -6.31 3.30
C ILE A 21 12.33 -4.82 3.30
N GLU A 22 13.23 -3.97 3.78
CA GLU A 22 13.04 -2.52 3.80
C GLU A 22 12.94 -1.93 2.38
N SER A 23 13.91 -2.23 1.51
CA SER A 23 14.03 -1.61 0.19
C SER A 23 13.00 -2.10 -0.81
N GLU A 24 12.73 -3.41 -0.82
CA GLU A 24 11.89 -4.02 -1.86
C GLU A 24 10.42 -4.15 -1.45
N PHE A 25 10.08 -4.11 -0.16
CA PHE A 25 8.71 -4.41 0.28
C PHE A 25 8.08 -3.39 1.20
N LEU A 26 8.81 -2.90 2.22
CA LEU A 26 8.20 -1.99 3.19
C LEU A 26 7.88 -0.62 2.58
N HIS A 27 8.73 -0.12 1.69
CA HIS A 27 8.45 1.14 0.99
C HIS A 27 7.25 1.01 0.04
N GLU A 28 7.23 -0.05 -0.77
CA GLU A 28 6.09 -0.33 -1.66
C GLU A 28 4.78 -0.53 -0.88
N GLN A 29 4.85 -1.15 0.30
CA GLN A 29 3.71 -1.34 1.18
C GLN A 29 3.17 -0.01 1.73
N GLU A 30 4.05 0.93 2.11
CA GLU A 30 3.65 2.28 2.55
C GLU A 30 2.90 3.01 1.43
N ASP A 31 3.46 3.00 0.22
CA ASP A 31 2.85 3.63 -0.95
C ASP A 31 1.49 3.01 -1.30
N ALA A 32 1.37 1.68 -1.25
CA ALA A 32 0.12 0.98 -1.50
C ALA A 32 -0.95 1.32 -0.47
N ILE A 33 -0.60 1.37 0.82
CA ILE A 33 -1.53 1.77 1.89
C ILE A 33 -2.04 3.18 1.64
N LYS A 34 -1.14 4.11 1.29
CA LYS A 34 -1.50 5.48 0.95
C LYS A 34 -2.45 5.53 -0.25
N GLN A 35 -2.13 4.81 -1.33
CA GLN A 35 -2.96 4.75 -2.53
C GLN A 35 -4.38 4.27 -2.22
N PHE A 36 -4.54 3.21 -1.41
CA PHE A 36 -5.86 2.73 -1.01
C PHE A 36 -6.61 3.71 -0.09
N ALA A 37 -5.91 4.40 0.81
CA ALA A 37 -6.51 5.44 1.65
C ALA A 37 -7.00 6.64 0.80
N ASP A 38 -6.22 7.01 -0.20
CA ASP A 38 -6.59 8.05 -1.18
C ASP A 38 -7.84 7.59 -1.96
N TYR A 39 -7.86 6.35 -2.49
CA TYR A 39 -9.04 5.78 -3.15
C TYR A 39 -10.31 5.76 -2.29
N LEU A 40 -10.20 5.40 -1.02
CA LEU A 40 -11.32 5.42 -0.09
C LEU A 40 -11.88 6.85 0.06
N THR A 41 -10.99 7.82 0.23
CA THR A 41 -11.35 9.23 0.40
C THR A 41 -12.00 9.79 -0.86
N GLU A 42 -11.46 9.46 -2.04
CA GLU A 42 -12.00 9.89 -3.33
C GLU A 42 -13.37 9.30 -3.60
N THR A 43 -13.55 7.99 -3.37
CA THR A 43 -14.85 7.31 -3.54
C THR A 43 -15.91 7.92 -2.63
N GLN A 44 -15.57 8.24 -1.38
CA GLN A 44 -16.48 8.93 -0.46
C GLN A 44 -16.83 10.35 -0.94
N ARG A 45 -15.85 11.07 -1.50
CA ARG A 45 -16.01 12.44 -2.00
C ARG A 45 -16.90 12.52 -3.23
N VAL A 46 -16.77 11.59 -4.17
CA VAL A 46 -17.57 11.58 -5.42
C VAL A 46 -18.99 11.07 -5.20
N GLY A 47 -19.21 10.29 -4.13
CA GLY A 47 -20.51 9.75 -3.78
C GLY A 47 -20.99 8.64 -4.73
N LYS A 48 -22.14 8.04 -4.40
CA LYS A 48 -22.66 6.85 -5.07
C LYS A 48 -23.17 7.13 -6.49
N GLY A 49 -23.17 6.09 -7.32
CA GLY A 49 -23.77 6.14 -8.66
C GLY A 49 -22.83 6.71 -9.71
N LEU A 50 -23.09 7.93 -10.21
CA LEU A 50 -22.25 8.52 -11.26
C LEU A 50 -20.81 8.79 -10.79
N GLY A 51 -20.63 9.16 -9.52
CA GLY A 51 -19.32 9.40 -8.93
C GLY A 51 -18.45 8.13 -8.93
N GLU A 52 -18.98 7.04 -8.38
CA GLU A 52 -18.34 5.71 -8.41
C GLU A 52 -18.02 5.25 -9.84
N TYR A 53 -18.97 5.40 -10.78
CA TYR A 53 -18.74 5.04 -12.20
C TYR A 53 -17.58 5.82 -12.83
N LEU A 54 -17.47 7.12 -12.55
CA LEU A 54 -16.37 7.95 -13.06
C LEU A 54 -15.04 7.63 -12.36
N PHE A 55 -15.06 7.34 -11.06
CA PHE A 55 -13.86 6.92 -10.32
C PHE A 55 -13.29 5.61 -10.88
N ASP A 56 -14.15 4.62 -11.13
CA ASP A 56 -13.77 3.36 -11.80
C ASP A 56 -13.07 3.60 -13.14
N LYS A 57 -13.70 4.40 -14.01
CA LYS A 57 -13.24 4.61 -15.39
C LYS A 57 -12.03 5.53 -15.53
N LEU A 58 -11.83 6.48 -14.61
CA LEU A 58 -10.77 7.49 -14.72
C LEU A 58 -9.57 7.22 -13.80
N THR A 59 -9.79 6.54 -12.67
CA THR A 59 -8.74 6.32 -11.67
C THR A 59 -8.25 4.88 -11.66
N LEU A 60 -9.17 3.90 -11.66
CA LEU A 60 -8.78 2.48 -11.62
C LEU A 60 -8.41 1.94 -13.00
N ASN A 61 -8.92 2.57 -14.07
CA ASN A 61 -8.74 2.14 -15.46
C ASN A 61 -9.16 0.67 -15.71
N GLU A 62 -10.14 0.18 -14.94
CA GLU A 62 -10.78 -1.13 -15.15
C GLU A 62 -12.00 -1.04 -16.08
#